data_AF-A0A0C9U118-F1
#
_entry.id   AF-A0A0C9U118-F1
#
_cell.length_a   1.000
_cell.length_b   1.000
_cell.length_c   1.000
_cell.angle_alpha   90.00
_cell.angle_beta   90.00
_cell.angle_gamma   90.00
#
_symmetry.space_group_name_H-M   'P 1'
#
loop_
_entity.id
_entity.type
_entity.pdbx_description
1 polymer ?
#
loop_
_entity_poly.entity_id
_entity_poly.type
_entity_poly.pdbx_seq_one_letter_code
_entity_poly.pdbx_strand_id
1 'polypeptide(L)'
;MVRILISRLSSTSSRSFLVSESPLRSDIPIQVPILEPSASHPTSTFTITRAIPNVAEYAKEQLAAIITGLASQLRNVQVLLLACDGQITHLQAQLIIQNMHLLKLNKTLQIKEKGKDSDAHLQLFLGGFWHVLTNDDFIVLQEEVKAWKVTKEVQKRQKKVKKENKQVLLAEQKCQWELIHKHHEEVTTAYKEECVRFKAHGVKRNGWPKAPKHQRKPTLDEI
;
A
#
# COMPACT_ATOMS: atom_id res chain seq x y z
N MET A 1 0.24 -4.69 2.61
CA MET A 1 0.73 -5.00 1.25
C MET A 1 2.27 -4.91 1.20
N VAL A 2 2.97 -5.62 2.10
CA VAL A 2 4.46 -5.59 2.22
C VAL A 2 5.08 -6.96 1.94
N ARG A 3 4.30 -8.06 2.06
CA ARG A 3 4.78 -9.43 1.88
C ARG A 3 5.17 -9.80 0.44
N ILE A 4 4.61 -9.13 -0.57
CA ILE A 4 4.81 -9.47 -1.99
C ILE A 4 6.17 -8.95 -2.53
N LEU A 5 6.74 -7.91 -1.92
CA LEU A 5 8.05 -7.37 -2.33
C LEU A 5 9.23 -8.19 -1.76
N ILE A 6 9.05 -8.87 -0.63
CA ILE A 6 10.11 -9.63 0.05
C ILE A 6 10.52 -10.88 -0.77
N SER A 7 9.57 -11.55 -1.44
CA SER A 7 9.86 -12.77 -2.21
C SER A 7 10.68 -12.53 -3.48
N ARG A 8 10.62 -11.32 -4.05
CA ARG A 8 11.43 -10.92 -5.21
C ARG A 8 12.84 -10.52 -4.78
N LEU A 9 12.99 -9.95 -3.59
CA LEU A 9 14.27 -9.52 -3.02
C LEU A 9 15.13 -10.68 -2.51
N SER A 10 14.54 -11.82 -2.13
CA SER A 10 15.29 -13.04 -1.76
C SER A 10 15.95 -13.76 -2.94
N SER A 11 15.73 -13.30 -4.19
CA SER A 11 16.28 -13.92 -5.40
C SER A 11 17.59 -13.32 -5.88
N THR A 12 18.07 -12.23 -5.27
CA THR A 12 19.37 -11.61 -5.62
C THR A 12 20.53 -12.33 -4.91
N SER A 13 21.65 -12.55 -5.61
CA SER A 13 22.81 -13.29 -5.07
C SER A 13 23.46 -12.61 -3.86
N SER A 14 23.25 -11.30 -3.70
CA SER A 14 23.60 -10.56 -2.48
C SER A 14 22.46 -10.69 -1.46
N ARG A 15 22.70 -11.44 -0.38
CA ARG A 15 21.73 -11.69 0.71
C ARG A 15 21.50 -10.49 1.64
N SER A 16 22.05 -9.32 1.34
CA SER A 16 21.91 -8.12 2.17
C SER A 16 21.06 -7.06 1.47
N PHE A 17 20.09 -6.50 2.19
CA PHE A 17 19.30 -5.37 1.73
C PHE A 17 19.05 -4.43 2.92
N LEU A 18 19.10 -3.12 2.66
CA LEU A 18 18.83 -2.11 3.67
C LEU A 18 17.32 -1.97 3.86
N VAL A 19 16.85 -2.28 5.07
CA VAL A 19 15.46 -2.04 5.49
C VAL A 19 15.47 -0.86 6.45
N SER A 20 14.86 0.26 6.07
CA SER A 20 14.59 1.31 7.05
C SER A 20 13.37 0.89 7.88
N GLU A 21 13.57 0.45 9.11
CA GLU A 21 12.47 0.10 10.03
C GLU A 21 11.71 1.34 10.52
N SER A 22 12.38 2.49 10.55
CA SER A 22 11.81 3.76 11.03
C SER A 22 10.93 4.40 9.95
N PRO A 23 9.69 4.81 10.27
CA PRO A 23 8.91 5.68 9.39
C PRO A 23 9.68 6.98 9.18
N LEU A 24 9.98 7.32 7.92
CA LEU A 24 10.54 8.64 7.60
C LEU A 24 9.46 9.68 7.84
N ARG A 25 9.58 10.36 8.98
CA ARG A 25 8.72 11.47 9.38
C ARG A 25 9.28 12.78 8.81
N SER A 26 8.42 13.78 8.61
CA SER A 26 8.79 15.05 7.98
C SER A 26 9.74 15.92 8.81
N ASP A 27 9.96 15.55 10.07
CA ASP A 27 10.93 16.15 11.00
C ASP A 27 12.35 15.60 10.82
N ILE A 28 12.55 14.55 10.03
CA ILE A 28 13.88 14.01 9.73
C ILE A 28 14.42 14.74 8.50
N PRO A 29 15.38 15.68 8.66
CA PRO A 29 15.96 16.38 7.53
C PRO A 29 16.67 15.37 6.62
N ILE A 30 16.53 15.57 5.30
CA ILE A 30 17.35 14.86 4.32
C ILE A 30 18.79 15.30 4.60
N GLN A 31 19.63 14.37 5.10
CA GLN A 31 21.03 14.68 5.32
C GLN A 31 21.64 15.11 3.99
N VAL A 32 22.31 16.26 4.01
CA VAL A 32 23.05 16.76 2.85
C VAL A 32 24.03 15.66 2.44
N PRO A 33 24.13 15.33 1.14
CA PRO A 33 25.11 14.37 0.70
C PRO A 33 26.49 14.77 1.23
N ILE A 34 27.12 13.87 1.99
CA ILE A 34 28.52 14.03 2.36
C ILE A 34 29.30 13.83 1.06
N LEU A 35 29.66 14.94 0.43
CA LEU A 35 30.59 14.96 -0.69
C LEU A 35 31.98 14.84 -0.09
N GLU A 36 32.42 13.62 0.18
CA GLU A 36 33.83 13.42 0.51
C GLU A 36 34.67 13.89 -0.68
N PRO A 37 35.64 14.79 -0.47
CA PRO A 37 36.58 15.16 -1.51
C PRO A 37 37.24 13.88 -2.03
N SER A 38 37.16 13.66 -3.34
CA SER A 38 37.88 12.56 -3.98
C SER A 38 39.34 12.61 -3.55
N ALA A 39 39.85 11.49 -3.04
CA ALA A 39 41.27 11.39 -2.67
C ALA A 39 42.13 11.95 -3.80
N SER A 40 43.11 12.80 -3.45
CA SER A 40 44.02 13.37 -4.44
C SER A 40 44.86 12.24 -5.04
N HIS A 41 44.39 11.67 -6.14
CA HIS A 41 45.16 10.67 -6.85
C HIS A 41 46.28 11.37 -7.63
N PRO A 42 47.47 10.76 -7.73
CA PRO A 42 48.50 11.29 -8.60
C PRO A 42 47.93 11.38 -10.01
N THR A 43 47.94 12.59 -10.58
CA THR A 43 47.54 12.82 -11.97
C THR A 43 48.38 11.90 -12.83
N SER A 44 47.74 10.93 -13.49
CA SER A 44 48.43 9.99 -14.35
C SER A 44 49.16 10.77 -15.43
N THR A 45 50.50 10.79 -15.37
CA THR A 45 51.36 11.38 -16.39
C THR A 45 51.47 10.49 -17.63
N PHE A 46 50.56 9.53 -17.78
CA PHE A 46 50.52 8.56 -18.87
C PHE A 46 50.20 9.28 -20.19
N THR A 47 51.22 9.86 -20.80
CA THR A 47 51.20 10.25 -22.19
C THR A 47 51.37 8.97 -23.01
N ILE A 48 50.34 8.61 -23.76
CA ILE A 48 50.44 7.57 -24.79
C ILE A 48 51.31 8.16 -25.91
N THR A 49 52.63 8.14 -25.74
CA THR A 49 53.56 8.36 -26.84
C THR A 49 53.42 7.18 -27.78
N ARG A 50 52.70 7.38 -28.89
CA ARG A 50 52.40 6.38 -29.93
C ARG A 50 53.64 5.82 -30.66
N ALA A 51 54.84 6.24 -30.27
CA ALA A 51 56.08 5.75 -30.83
C ALA A 51 56.37 4.37 -30.25
N ILE A 52 56.16 3.33 -31.06
CA ILE A 52 56.63 1.98 -30.75
C ILE A 52 58.17 2.05 -30.80
N PRO A 53 58.88 1.88 -29.68
CA PRO A 53 60.33 1.92 -29.69
C PRO A 53 60.87 0.80 -30.57
N ASN A 54 61.76 1.13 -31.51
CA ASN A 54 62.40 0.15 -32.38
C ASN A 54 63.34 -0.71 -31.53
N VAL A 55 62.94 -1.96 -31.26
CA VAL A 55 63.61 -2.86 -30.28
C VAL A 55 65.08 -3.12 -30.61
N ALA A 56 65.47 -2.94 -31.88
CA ALA A 56 66.85 -3.09 -32.35
C ALA A 56 67.82 -2.01 -31.83
N GLU A 57 67.33 -0.86 -31.37
CA GLU A 57 68.14 0.31 -30.98
C GLU A 57 68.44 0.36 -29.47
N TYR A 58 67.80 -0.48 -28.66
CA TYR A 58 67.90 -0.43 -27.20
C TYR A 58 68.83 -1.49 -26.64
N ALA A 59 69.71 -1.09 -25.73
CA ALA A 59 70.48 -2.02 -24.92
C ALA A 59 69.56 -2.80 -23.97
N LYS A 60 69.91 -4.05 -23.65
CA LYS A 60 69.11 -4.94 -22.77
C LYS A 60 68.72 -4.28 -21.44
N GLU A 61 69.62 -3.49 -20.85
CA GLU A 61 69.41 -2.77 -19.59
C GLU A 61 68.38 -1.64 -19.73
N GLN A 62 68.40 -0.92 -20.86
CA GLN A 62 67.41 0.13 -21.16
C GLN A 62 66.02 -0.47 -21.34
N LEU A 63 65.93 -1.62 -22.01
CA LEU A 63 64.67 -2.33 -22.17
C LEU A 63 64.10 -2.80 -20.82
N ALA A 64 64.96 -3.29 -19.92
CA ALA A 64 64.55 -3.67 -18.56
C ALA A 64 64.05 -2.47 -17.73
N ALA A 65 64.69 -1.30 -17.86
CA ALA A 65 64.25 -0.06 -17.22
C ALA A 65 62.89 0.42 -17.77
N ILE A 66 62.68 0.32 -19.09
CA ILE A 66 61.39 0.65 -19.73
C ILE A 66 60.29 -0.29 -19.24
N ILE A 67 60.54 -1.60 -19.18
CA ILE A 67 59.57 -2.60 -18.71
C ILE A 67 59.17 -2.33 -17.25
N THR A 68 60.14 -2.06 -16.37
CA THR A 68 59.85 -1.75 -14.96
C THR A 68 59.09 -0.44 -14.80
N GLY A 69 59.42 0.58 -15.60
CA GLY A 69 58.67 1.84 -15.69
C GLY A 69 57.22 1.63 -16.11
N LEU A 70 56.98 0.92 -17.22
CA LEU A 70 55.64 0.59 -17.71
C LEU A 70 54.84 -0.24 -16.69
N ALA A 71 55.47 -1.23 -16.04
CA ALA A 71 54.82 -2.03 -15.01
C ALA A 71 54.38 -1.17 -13.80
N SER A 72 55.19 -0.19 -13.41
CA SER A 72 54.84 0.76 -12.34
C SER A 72 53.67 1.68 -12.74
N GLN A 73 53.67 2.16 -13.98
CA GLN A 73 52.59 2.99 -14.52
C GLN A 73 51.27 2.22 -14.62
N LEU A 74 51.30 0.98 -15.13
CA LEU A 74 50.13 0.11 -15.18
C LEU A 74 49.55 -0.17 -13.79
N ARG A 75 50.42 -0.40 -12.80
CA ARG A 75 49.98 -0.57 -11.41
C ARG A 75 49.29 0.69 -10.88
N ASN A 76 49.83 1.88 -11.17
CA ASN A 76 49.21 3.15 -10.75
C ASN A 76 47.85 3.37 -11.42
N VAL A 77 47.73 3.08 -12.72
CA VAL A 77 46.45 3.17 -13.44
C VAL A 77 45.43 2.18 -12.88
N GLN A 78 45.86 0.96 -12.55
CA GLN A 78 44.97 -0.04 -11.94
C GLN A 78 44.43 0.41 -10.58
N VAL A 79 45.27 1.00 -9.73
CA VAL A 79 44.85 1.55 -8.43
C VAL A 79 43.86 2.71 -8.63
N LEU A 80 44.11 3.59 -9.61
CA LEU A 80 43.21 4.68 -9.94
C LEU A 80 41.83 4.16 -10.40
N LEU A 81 41.81 3.16 -11.27
CA LEU A 81 40.57 2.58 -11.80
C LEU A 81 39.74 1.96 -10.67
N LEU A 82 40.36 1.21 -9.76
CA LEU A 82 39.68 0.65 -8.59
C LEU A 82 39.11 1.73 -7.66
N ALA A 83 39.84 2.85 -7.49
CA ALA A 83 39.35 3.97 -6.69
C ALA A 83 38.15 4.66 -7.36
N CYS A 84 38.20 4.87 -8.68
CA CYS A 84 37.10 5.43 -9.46
C CYS A 84 35.85 4.54 -9.41
N ASP A 85 36.00 3.22 -9.55
CA ASP A 85 34.86 2.29 -9.45
C ASP A 85 34.22 2.32 -8.05
N GLY A 86 35.04 2.44 -7.00
CA GLY A 86 34.57 2.64 -5.64
C GLY A 86 33.76 3.93 -5.48
N GLN A 87 34.26 5.04 -6.03
CA GLN A 87 33.57 6.34 -6.01
C GLN A 87 32.25 6.30 -6.78
N ILE A 88 32.23 5.71 -7.98
CA ILE A 88 31.00 5.54 -8.77
C ILE A 88 29.96 4.76 -7.98
N THR A 89 30.36 3.65 -7.37
CA THR A 89 29.46 2.81 -6.56
C THR A 89 28.91 3.58 -5.36
N HIS A 90 29.76 4.34 -4.67
CA HIS A 90 29.35 5.20 -3.55
C HIS A 90 28.32 6.25 -3.97
N LEU A 91 28.60 6.99 -5.04
CA LEU A 91 27.71 8.03 -5.57
C LEU A 91 26.37 7.43 -6.03
N GLN A 92 26.39 6.27 -6.67
CA GLN A 92 25.17 5.56 -7.06
C GLN A 92 24.34 5.15 -5.85
N ALA A 93 24.96 4.60 -4.80
CA ALA A 93 24.27 4.24 -3.57
C ALA A 93 23.61 5.47 -2.92
N GLN A 94 24.32 6.60 -2.87
CA GLN A 94 23.80 7.85 -2.33
C GLN A 94 22.61 8.38 -3.13
N LEU A 95 22.68 8.34 -4.46
CA LEU A 95 21.59 8.74 -5.36
C LEU A 95 20.34 7.88 -5.14
N ILE A 96 20.51 6.56 -4.99
CA ILE A 96 19.39 5.63 -4.72
C ILE A 96 18.72 5.98 -3.40
N ILE A 97 19.50 6.22 -2.35
CA ILE A 97 18.98 6.60 -1.03
C ILE A 97 18.18 7.90 -1.15
N GLN A 98 18.77 8.96 -1.73
CA GLN A 98 18.10 10.24 -1.92
C GLN A 98 16.80 10.11 -2.72
N ASN A 99 16.80 9.33 -3.80
CA ASN A 99 15.60 9.08 -4.59
C ASN A 99 14.51 8.37 -3.77
N MET A 100 14.87 7.39 -2.94
CA MET A 100 13.91 6.74 -2.03
C MET A 100 13.30 7.72 -1.02
N HIS A 101 14.11 8.65 -0.49
CA HIS A 101 13.61 9.71 0.40
C HIS A 101 12.62 10.63 -0.33
N LEU A 102 12.96 11.07 -1.54
CA LEU A 102 12.09 11.93 -2.37
C LEU A 102 10.76 11.24 -2.71
N LEU A 103 10.78 9.97 -3.10
CA LEU A 103 9.57 9.20 -3.38
C LEU A 103 8.67 9.07 -2.15
N LYS A 104 9.25 8.89 -0.95
CA LYS A 104 8.47 8.85 0.30
C LYS A 104 7.89 10.21 0.65
N LEU A 105 8.65 11.30 0.49
CA LEU A 105 8.15 12.67 0.71
C LEU A 105 7.02 13.03 -0.26
N ASN A 106 7.16 12.68 -1.53
CA ASN A 106 6.11 12.91 -2.52
C ASN A 106 4.81 12.17 -2.13
N LYS A 107 4.90 10.91 -1.70
CA LYS A 107 3.74 10.17 -1.20
C LYS A 107 3.08 10.82 0.03
N THR A 108 3.87 11.32 0.98
CA THR A 108 3.29 11.97 2.18
C THR A 108 2.66 13.31 1.83
N LEU A 109 3.24 14.09 0.93
CA LEU A 109 2.63 15.30 0.39
C LEU A 109 1.30 14.98 -0.31
N GLN A 110 1.28 13.98 -1.18
CA GLN A 110 0.07 13.57 -1.87
C GLN A 110 -1.04 13.10 -0.92
N ILE A 111 -0.70 12.41 0.16
CA ILE A 111 -1.67 11.99 1.19
C ILE A 111 -2.23 13.21 1.93
N LYS A 112 -1.37 14.16 2.31
CA LYS A 112 -1.79 15.39 3.01
C LYS A 112 -2.69 16.25 2.14
N GLU A 113 -2.37 16.37 0.86
CA GLU A 113 -3.17 17.10 -0.11
C GLU A 113 -4.52 16.43 -0.41
N LYS A 114 -4.55 15.10 -0.54
CA LYS A 114 -5.81 14.33 -0.72
C LYS A 114 -6.59 14.11 0.59
N GLY A 115 -6.19 14.77 1.67
CA GLY A 115 -6.82 14.66 2.98
C GLY A 115 -8.31 15.01 2.98
N LYS A 116 -9.03 14.52 4.00
CA LYS A 116 -10.51 14.54 4.13
C LYS A 116 -11.14 15.94 3.98
N ASP A 117 -10.39 16.99 4.33
CA ASP A 117 -10.82 18.39 4.34
C ASP A 117 -9.92 19.27 3.47
N SER A 118 -9.44 18.75 2.33
CA SER A 118 -8.84 19.64 1.33
C SER A 118 -9.96 20.43 0.65
N ASP A 119 -10.02 21.72 0.94
CA ASP A 119 -10.65 22.68 0.06
C ASP A 119 -10.21 22.35 -1.37
N ALA A 120 -11.17 22.26 -2.29
CA ALA A 120 -10.89 21.95 -3.70
C ALA A 120 -9.89 22.95 -4.32
N HIS A 121 -9.69 24.10 -3.67
CA HIS A 121 -8.69 25.12 -4.01
C HIS A 121 -7.23 24.73 -3.72
N LEU A 122 -6.98 23.68 -2.92
CA LEU A 122 -5.63 23.28 -2.47
C LEU A 122 -5.09 22.02 -3.17
N GLN A 123 -5.82 21.44 -4.13
CA GLN A 123 -5.29 20.37 -5.00
C GLN A 123 -4.45 20.97 -6.13
N LEU A 124 -3.27 21.49 -5.80
CA LEU A 124 -2.31 22.04 -6.76
C LEU A 124 -1.42 20.95 -7.40
N PHE A 125 -1.40 19.73 -6.86
CA PHE A 125 -0.54 18.61 -7.27
C PHE A 125 -1.33 17.33 -7.56
N LEU A 126 -2.02 17.32 -8.71
CA LEU A 126 -2.54 16.07 -9.25
C LEU A 126 -1.37 15.11 -9.51
N GLY A 127 -1.41 13.94 -8.87
CA GLY A 127 -0.37 12.93 -9.06
C GLY A 127 0.97 13.20 -8.36
N GLY A 128 1.11 14.30 -7.59
CA GLY A 128 2.34 14.60 -6.85
C GLY A 128 3.46 15.23 -7.71
N PHE A 129 3.13 15.69 -8.91
CA PHE A 129 4.04 16.48 -9.74
C PHE A 129 3.58 17.94 -9.75
N TRP A 130 4.52 18.86 -9.96
CA TRP A 130 4.20 20.26 -10.23
C TRP A 130 3.53 20.32 -11.60
N HIS A 131 2.21 20.53 -11.62
CA HIS A 131 1.49 20.83 -12.84
C HIS A 131 1.35 22.34 -12.94
N VAL A 132 1.77 22.91 -14.08
CA VAL A 132 1.26 24.21 -14.48
C VAL A 132 -0.14 23.94 -14.97
N LEU A 133 -1.13 24.17 -14.11
CA LEU A 133 -2.53 24.07 -14.50
C LEU A 133 -2.82 25.20 -15.47
N THR A 134 -3.06 24.84 -16.73
CA THR A 134 -3.65 25.77 -17.70
C THR A 134 -5.11 25.98 -17.31
N ASN A 135 -5.71 27.12 -17.65
CA ASN A 135 -7.08 27.46 -17.26
C ASN A 135 -8.09 26.34 -17.61
N ASP A 136 -7.91 25.68 -18.75
CA ASP A 136 -8.78 24.59 -19.21
C ASP A 136 -8.67 23.33 -18.33
N ASP A 137 -7.45 22.95 -17.92
CA ASP A 137 -7.20 21.80 -17.05
C ASP A 137 -7.84 22.00 -15.66
N PHE A 138 -7.79 23.23 -15.15
CA PHE A 138 -8.41 23.58 -13.88
C PHE A 138 -9.94 23.48 -13.94
N ILE A 139 -10.56 23.89 -15.05
CA ILE A 139 -12.01 23.80 -15.25
C ILE A 139 -12.45 22.33 -15.28
N VAL A 140 -11.76 21.48 -16.05
CA VAL A 140 -12.07 20.04 -16.13
C VAL A 140 -11.97 19.39 -14.74
N LEU A 141 -10.91 19.70 -13.98
CA LEU A 141 -10.75 19.15 -12.65
C LEU A 141 -11.88 19.59 -11.70
N GLN A 142 -12.29 20.85 -11.79
CA GLN A 142 -13.36 21.37 -10.95
C GLN A 142 -14.70 20.68 -11.25
N GLU A 143 -14.96 20.37 -12.52
CA GLU A 143 -16.13 19.61 -12.96
C GLU A 143 -16.11 18.17 -12.46
N GLU A 144 -14.97 17.47 -12.54
CA GLU A 144 -14.81 16.12 -12.00
C GLU A 144 -15.06 16.06 -10.49
N VAL A 145 -14.53 17.04 -9.75
CA VAL A 145 -14.76 17.14 -8.29
C VAL A 145 -16.23 17.39 -7.98
N LYS A 146 -16.92 18.24 -8.75
CA LYS A 146 -18.37 18.47 -8.61
C LYS A 146 -19.16 17.19 -8.89
N ALA A 147 -18.86 16.49 -9.99
CA ALA A 147 -19.53 15.23 -10.35
C ALA A 147 -19.33 14.15 -9.28
N TRP A 148 -18.13 14.07 -8.70
CA TRP A 148 -17.84 13.13 -7.63
C TRP A 148 -18.58 13.45 -6.32
N LYS A 149 -18.77 14.74 -5.98
CA LYS A 149 -19.60 15.14 -4.84
C LYS A 149 -21.05 14.73 -5.02
N VAL A 150 -21.62 14.98 -6.21
CA VAL A 150 -23.00 14.59 -6.55
C VAL A 150 -23.19 13.08 -6.43
N THR A 151 -22.30 12.28 -7.03
CA THR A 151 -22.40 10.81 -6.95
C THR A 151 -22.28 10.29 -5.52
N LYS A 152 -21.40 10.88 -4.69
CA LYS A 152 -21.32 10.55 -3.26
C LYS A 152 -22.58 10.88 -2.49
N GLU A 153 -23.22 12.01 -2.76
CA GLU A 153 -24.48 12.36 -2.12
C GLU A 153 -25.61 11.41 -2.52
N VAL A 154 -25.71 11.07 -3.79
CA VAL A 154 -26.67 10.08 -4.29
C VAL A 154 -26.46 8.73 -3.59
N GLN A 155 -25.21 8.26 -3.47
CA GLN A 155 -24.91 7.02 -2.76
C GLN A 155 -25.27 7.08 -1.26
N LYS A 156 -25.02 8.22 -0.59
CA LYS A 156 -25.42 8.41 0.81
C LYS A 156 -26.95 8.35 0.96
N ARG A 157 -27.69 9.02 0.08
CA ARG A 157 -29.17 8.98 0.06
C ARG A 157 -29.68 7.57 -0.17
N GLN A 158 -29.16 6.85 -1.16
CA GLN A 158 -29.52 5.45 -1.41
C GLN A 158 -29.24 4.53 -0.21
N LYS A 159 -28.09 4.71 0.46
CA LYS A 159 -27.77 3.94 1.67
C LYS A 159 -28.73 4.25 2.83
N LYS A 160 -29.21 5.50 2.95
CA LYS A 160 -30.20 5.88 3.96
C LYS A 160 -31.54 5.21 3.68
N VAL A 161 -32.04 5.30 2.45
CA VAL A 161 -33.29 4.66 2.01
C VAL A 161 -33.24 3.14 2.22
N LYS A 162 -32.13 2.48 1.87
CA LYS A 162 -31.97 1.03 2.11
C LYS A 162 -32.04 0.66 3.60
N LYS A 163 -31.53 1.51 4.50
CA LYS A 163 -31.63 1.29 5.95
C LYS A 163 -33.05 1.49 6.45
N GLU A 164 -33.72 2.54 5.99
CA GLU A 164 -35.11 2.84 6.34
C GLU A 164 -36.03 1.68 5.88
N ASN A 165 -35.94 1.23 4.63
CA ASN A 165 -36.71 0.09 4.13
C ASN A 165 -36.46 -1.20 4.93
N LYS A 166 -35.21 -1.46 5.31
CA LYS A 166 -34.88 -2.62 6.15
C LYS A 166 -35.51 -2.52 7.55
N GLN A 167 -35.60 -1.31 8.12
CA GLN A 167 -36.25 -1.12 9.41
C GLN A 167 -37.77 -1.35 9.32
N VAL A 168 -38.42 -0.88 8.25
CA VAL A 168 -39.86 -1.10 8.03
C VAL A 168 -40.15 -2.60 7.91
N LEU A 169 -39.42 -3.32 7.06
CA LEU A 169 -39.59 -4.77 6.90
C LEU A 169 -39.38 -5.55 8.22
N LEU A 170 -38.38 -5.16 9.03
CA LEU A 170 -38.16 -5.79 10.33
C LEU A 170 -39.26 -5.46 11.34
N ALA A 171 -39.89 -4.28 11.25
CA ALA A 171 -41.01 -3.90 12.11
C ALA A 171 -42.26 -4.71 11.75
N GLU A 172 -42.57 -4.84 10.46
CA GLU A 172 -43.69 -5.67 9.96
C GLU A 172 -43.51 -7.14 10.36
N GLN A 173 -42.30 -7.69 10.20
CA GLN A 173 -41.97 -9.05 10.63
C GLN A 173 -42.16 -9.25 12.14
N LYS A 174 -41.83 -8.25 12.97
CA LYS A 174 -42.05 -8.30 14.42
C LYS A 174 -43.54 -8.31 14.76
N CYS A 175 -44.33 -7.44 14.14
CA CYS A 175 -45.79 -7.40 14.36
C CYS A 175 -46.46 -8.72 13.97
N GLN A 176 -46.09 -9.31 12.83
CA GLN A 176 -46.60 -10.63 12.43
C GLN A 176 -46.19 -11.73 13.41
N TRP A 177 -44.94 -11.71 13.91
CA TRP A 177 -44.47 -12.68 14.88
C TRP A 177 -45.19 -12.58 16.23
N GLU A 178 -45.48 -11.37 16.70
CA GLU A 178 -46.25 -11.15 17.93
C GLU A 178 -47.68 -11.68 17.82
N LEU A 179 -48.33 -11.53 16.66
CA LEU A 179 -49.65 -12.10 16.40
C LEU A 179 -49.63 -13.63 16.45
N ILE A 180 -48.65 -14.26 15.80
CA ILE A 180 -48.46 -15.73 15.84
C ILE A 180 -48.22 -16.20 17.27
N HIS A 181 -47.42 -15.46 18.05
CA HIS A 181 -47.13 -15.79 19.43
C HIS A 181 -48.38 -15.76 20.31
N LYS A 182 -49.18 -14.69 20.22
CA LYS A 182 -50.45 -14.55 20.97
C LYS A 182 -51.42 -15.68 20.63
N HIS A 183 -51.57 -15.99 19.34
CA HIS A 183 -52.43 -17.09 18.91
C HIS A 183 -51.94 -18.44 19.47
N HIS A 184 -50.64 -18.70 19.47
CA HIS A 184 -50.08 -19.93 20.04
C HIS A 184 -50.25 -20.00 21.56
N GLU A 185 -50.14 -18.87 22.28
CA GLU A 185 -50.42 -18.80 23.72
C GLU A 185 -51.88 -19.19 24.00
N GLU A 186 -52.84 -18.61 23.28
CA GLU A 186 -54.28 -18.93 23.40
C GLU A 186 -54.57 -20.41 23.12
N VAL A 187 -53.98 -20.98 22.07
CA VAL A 187 -54.13 -22.41 21.74
C VAL A 187 -53.49 -23.28 22.83
N THR A 188 -52.37 -22.84 23.41
CA THR A 188 -51.69 -23.58 24.49
C THR A 188 -52.46 -23.52 25.80
N THR A 189 -53.09 -22.40 26.14
CA THR A 189 -53.95 -22.29 27.33
C THR A 189 -55.19 -23.17 27.18
N ALA A 190 -55.88 -23.09 26.05
CA ALA A 190 -57.03 -23.96 25.75
C ALA A 190 -56.65 -25.46 25.81
N TYR A 191 -55.51 -25.84 25.23
CA TYR A 191 -54.99 -27.20 25.30
C TYR A 191 -54.70 -27.66 26.74
N LYS A 192 -54.11 -26.79 27.58
CA LYS A 192 -53.85 -27.10 29.00
C LYS A 192 -55.16 -27.31 29.76
N GLU A 193 -56.16 -26.48 29.53
CA GLU A 193 -57.49 -26.60 30.13
C GLU A 193 -58.17 -27.92 29.73
N GLU A 194 -58.12 -28.29 28.45
CA GLU A 194 -58.60 -29.60 27.99
C GLU A 194 -57.84 -30.76 28.64
N CYS A 195 -56.51 -30.68 28.73
CA CYS A 195 -55.72 -31.71 29.41
C CYS A 195 -56.09 -31.86 30.89
N VAL A 196 -56.37 -30.76 31.59
CA VAL A 196 -56.84 -30.79 32.99
C VAL A 196 -58.21 -31.47 33.07
N ARG A 197 -59.13 -31.17 32.14
CA ARG A 197 -60.43 -31.86 32.05
C ARG A 197 -60.26 -33.36 31.80
N PHE A 198 -59.45 -33.77 30.83
CA PHE A 198 -59.20 -35.19 30.55
C PHE A 198 -58.55 -35.93 31.72
N LYS A 199 -57.66 -35.24 32.46
CA LYS A 199 -57.08 -35.77 33.70
C LYS A 199 -58.15 -35.98 34.79
N ALA A 200 -59.08 -35.03 34.96
CA ALA A 200 -60.19 -35.15 35.91
C ALA A 200 -61.15 -36.30 35.57
N HIS A 201 -61.36 -36.57 34.28
CA HIS A 201 -62.18 -37.68 33.79
C HIS A 201 -61.45 -39.05 33.77
N GLY A 202 -60.21 -39.13 34.25
CA GLY A 202 -59.46 -40.40 34.35
C GLY A 202 -59.02 -41.00 33.00
N VAL A 203 -59.01 -40.21 31.93
CA VAL A 203 -58.61 -40.67 30.59
C VAL A 203 -57.10 -40.90 30.55
N LYS A 204 -56.68 -42.10 30.12
CA LYS A 204 -55.26 -42.45 29.95
C LYS A 204 -54.57 -41.46 29.02
N ARG A 205 -53.34 -41.08 29.34
CA ARG A 205 -52.54 -40.04 28.66
C ARG A 205 -52.38 -40.24 27.14
N ASN A 206 -52.44 -41.48 26.66
CA ASN A 206 -52.37 -41.79 25.22
C ASN A 206 -53.60 -41.33 24.43
N GLY A 207 -54.73 -41.07 25.10
CA GLY A 207 -55.95 -40.54 24.48
C GLY A 207 -56.10 -39.01 24.58
N TRP A 208 -55.09 -38.30 25.09
CA TRP A 208 -55.12 -36.85 25.18
C TRP A 208 -54.90 -36.21 23.80
N PRO A 209 -55.45 -35.01 23.55
CA PRO A 209 -55.15 -34.27 22.32
C PRO A 209 -53.63 -34.08 22.18
N LYS A 210 -53.15 -33.93 20.94
CA LYS A 210 -51.73 -33.68 20.67
C LYS A 210 -51.39 -32.24 21.02
N ALA A 211 -50.23 -32.02 21.63
CA ALA A 211 -49.76 -30.68 21.94
C ALA A 211 -49.69 -29.80 20.68
N PRO A 212 -50.09 -28.52 20.78
CA PRO A 212 -50.00 -27.60 19.66
C PRO A 212 -48.55 -27.43 19.21
N LYS A 213 -48.34 -27.36 17.89
CA LYS A 213 -47.02 -27.18 17.28
C LYS A 213 -46.73 -25.69 17.15
N HIS A 214 -45.57 -25.28 17.63
CA HIS A 214 -45.10 -23.90 17.47
C HIS A 214 -44.84 -23.61 15.99
N GLN A 215 -45.46 -22.57 15.46
CA GLN A 215 -45.20 -22.11 14.09
C GLN A 215 -43.80 -21.48 14.01
N ARG A 216 -43.15 -21.58 12.85
CA ARG A 216 -41.83 -20.96 12.62
C ARG A 216 -41.98 -19.46 12.39
N LYS A 217 -40.93 -18.72 12.68
CA LYS A 217 -40.89 -17.28 12.40
C LYS A 217 -40.99 -17.04 10.89
N PRO A 218 -41.88 -16.14 10.43
CA PRO A 218 -41.95 -15.77 9.01
C PRO A 218 -40.60 -15.28 8.50
N THR A 219 -40.17 -15.75 7.33
CA THR A 219 -38.90 -15.32 6.72
C THR A 219 -39.15 -14.15 5.77
N LEU A 220 -38.13 -13.33 5.50
CA LEU A 220 -38.25 -12.09 4.70
C LEU A 220 -38.77 -12.28 3.27
N ASP A 221 -38.88 -13.52 2.78
CA ASP A 221 -39.38 -13.87 1.45
C ASP A 221 -40.89 -14.20 1.42
N GLU A 222 -41.57 -14.23 2.57
CA GLU A 222 -42.99 -14.58 2.71
C GLU A 222 -43.89 -13.35 3.00
N ILE A 223 -43.32 -12.14 2.92
CA ILE A 223 -44.02 -10.84 3.06
C ILE A 223 -43.99 -10.09 1.74
#